data_AF-A0A8H4US61-F1
#
_entry.id   AF-A0A8H4US61-F1
#
_cell.length_a   1.000
_cell.length_b   1.000
_cell.length_c   1.000
_cell.angle_alpha   90.00
_cell.angle_beta   90.00
_cell.angle_gamma   90.00
#
_symmetry.space_group_name_H-M   'P 1'
#
loop_
_entity.id
_entity.type
_entity.pdbx_description
1 polymer ?
#
loop_
_entity_poly.entity_id
_entity_poly.type
_entity_poly.pdbx_seq_one_letter_code
_entity_poly.pdbx_strand_id
1 'polypeptide(L)'
;MASSMQPVPEGMEDFVVGLIGMGDMGKMYSERLSAAGWSVEAAVIDRVIAQYGPSTKLGAIVGGQTSCKSPEIAAFEAHLPADVSILSCHSLHGPNVDPFNQPLVLIQHRAPDAALHKVETVLRCLRSKFVYLSAREHDRITADTQAVTHAAFLSMGKAWHANKQFPWELSRYVGGIENVKVNLMLRIYSQKWHVYAGLAILNPEAKEQISQYARSVTDLYKLMLEGNLAGLRERVYRARDKVFGPSTTWDTRPLLEPSILSSFSLGTPTDEPRPNNHLSILAMVDCWAALNIVPYDHMLCSTPLFRLRLGVTEYLFRNEEVLDATIQTAVEDKTYRSDDLEFTFAARGWAECVTLGHFETWEKRFVSTQEFFEPRFEEAKVVGNQMMKKVLESLKHED
;
A
#
# COMPACT_ATOMS: atom_id res chain seq x y z
N MET A 1 24.37 12.53 -33.67
CA MET A 1 24.58 13.85 -33.07
C MET A 1 25.16 13.63 -31.68
N ALA A 2 26.34 14.19 -31.40
CA ALA A 2 27.00 14.03 -30.11
C ALA A 2 26.12 14.66 -29.02
N SER A 3 25.74 13.88 -28.02
CA SER A 3 25.07 14.38 -26.82
C SER A 3 26.06 15.31 -26.10
N SER A 4 25.74 16.59 -26.00
CA SER A 4 26.49 17.53 -25.18
C SER A 4 26.35 17.10 -23.72
N MET A 5 27.40 16.51 -23.14
CA MET A 5 27.47 16.29 -21.70
C MET A 5 27.28 17.65 -21.02
N GLN A 6 26.27 17.76 -20.15
CA GLN A 6 26.13 18.93 -19.30
C GLN A 6 27.38 19.05 -18.40
N PRO A 7 27.85 20.27 -18.12
CA PRO A 7 28.99 20.47 -17.23
C PRO A 7 28.71 19.89 -15.85
N VAL A 8 29.70 19.21 -15.27
CA VAL A 8 29.64 18.70 -13.89
C VAL A 8 29.43 19.89 -12.95
N PRO A 9 28.42 19.86 -12.05
CA PRO A 9 28.18 20.94 -11.09
C PRO A 9 29.39 21.19 -10.18
N GLU A 10 29.62 22.45 -9.80
CA GLU A 10 30.69 22.87 -8.90
C GLU A 10 30.63 22.10 -7.56
N GLY A 11 31.73 21.47 -7.14
CA GLY A 11 31.83 20.63 -5.95
C GLY A 11 31.51 19.13 -6.15
N MET A 12 31.34 18.69 -7.39
CA MET A 12 31.10 17.29 -7.79
C MET A 12 32.24 16.64 -8.60
N GLU A 13 33.41 17.28 -8.64
CA GLU A 13 34.54 16.90 -9.51
C GLU A 13 35.10 15.49 -9.21
N ASP A 14 35.01 15.05 -7.95
CA ASP A 14 35.42 13.71 -7.48
C ASP A 14 34.24 12.83 -7.02
N PHE A 15 32.99 13.24 -7.30
CA PHE A 15 31.80 12.58 -6.79
C PHE A 15 31.46 11.30 -7.58
N VAL A 16 31.64 10.14 -6.95
CA VAL A 16 31.30 8.83 -7.52
C VAL A 16 30.04 8.30 -6.85
N VAL A 17 28.95 8.17 -7.61
CA VAL A 17 27.73 7.50 -7.16
C VAL A 17 27.94 5.98 -7.21
N GLY A 18 28.22 5.39 -6.06
CA GLY A 18 28.26 3.93 -5.89
C GLY A 18 26.91 3.43 -5.38
N LEU A 19 25.97 3.13 -6.28
CA LEU A 19 24.85 2.26 -5.94
C LEU A 19 25.37 0.83 -5.96
N ILE A 20 25.17 0.05 -4.88
CA ILE A 20 25.49 -1.38 -4.84
C ILE A 20 24.63 -2.05 -5.92
N GLY A 21 25.17 -2.14 -7.13
CA GLY A 21 24.52 -2.67 -8.33
C GLY A 21 24.33 -1.74 -9.55
N MET A 22 25.02 -0.61 -9.77
CA MET A 22 24.92 0.10 -11.07
C MET A 22 26.23 0.75 -11.58
N GLY A 23 27.01 -0.01 -12.36
CA GLY A 23 27.69 0.48 -13.56
C GLY A 23 26.99 -0.07 -14.81
N ASP A 24 27.58 -0.02 -16.02
CA ASP A 24 26.98 -0.67 -17.22
C ASP A 24 26.67 -2.15 -16.98
N MET A 25 27.50 -2.83 -16.19
CA MET A 25 27.27 -4.20 -15.74
C MET A 25 26.11 -4.32 -14.76
N GLY A 26 25.97 -3.40 -13.80
CA GLY A 26 24.88 -3.42 -12.83
C GLY A 26 23.53 -3.01 -13.43
N LYS A 27 23.53 -2.06 -14.36
CA LYS A 27 22.39 -1.72 -15.22
C LYS A 27 22.03 -2.90 -16.12
N MET A 28 23.01 -3.54 -16.78
CA MET A 28 22.79 -4.76 -17.56
C MET A 28 22.24 -5.90 -16.70
N TYR A 29 22.77 -6.13 -15.50
CA TYR A 29 22.24 -7.17 -14.60
C TYR A 29 20.87 -6.79 -14.07
N SER A 30 20.62 -5.55 -13.64
CA SER A 30 19.30 -5.10 -13.19
C SER A 30 18.27 -5.16 -14.31
N GLU A 31 18.62 -4.76 -15.54
CA GLU A 31 17.76 -4.84 -16.72
C GLU A 31 17.54 -6.29 -17.15
N ARG A 32 18.58 -7.15 -17.15
CA ARG A 32 18.44 -8.57 -17.48
C ARG A 32 17.73 -9.38 -16.41
N LEU A 33 17.99 -9.09 -15.13
CA LEU A 33 17.29 -9.69 -13.99
C LEU A 33 15.85 -9.23 -13.98
N SER A 34 15.55 -7.95 -14.15
CA SER A 34 14.18 -7.45 -14.25
C SER A 34 13.46 -7.95 -15.51
N ALA A 35 14.12 -8.03 -16.67
CA ALA A 35 13.57 -8.61 -17.91
C ALA A 35 13.38 -10.13 -17.82
N ALA A 36 14.17 -10.82 -16.99
CA ALA A 36 14.00 -12.22 -16.64
C ALA A 36 13.07 -12.45 -15.43
N GLY A 37 12.49 -11.39 -14.85
CA GLY A 37 11.49 -11.47 -13.78
C GLY A 37 12.01 -11.47 -12.33
N TRP A 38 13.25 -11.11 -12.06
CA TRP A 38 13.90 -11.15 -10.73
C TRP A 38 13.90 -9.77 -10.06
N SER A 39 13.59 -9.71 -8.76
CA SER A 39 13.59 -8.48 -7.95
C SER A 39 14.54 -8.68 -6.77
N VAL A 40 15.40 -7.68 -6.46
CA VAL A 40 16.26 -7.74 -5.27
C VAL A 40 15.42 -7.32 -4.06
N GLU A 41 15.19 -8.27 -3.15
CA GLU A 41 14.22 -8.13 -2.07
C GLU A 41 14.80 -7.40 -0.85
N ALA A 42 13.96 -6.65 -0.13
CA ALA A 42 14.35 -6.07 1.16
C ALA A 42 14.80 -7.14 2.17
N ALA A 43 14.31 -8.37 2.05
CA ALA A 43 14.68 -9.49 2.93
C ALA A 43 16.16 -9.92 2.83
N VAL A 44 16.85 -9.58 1.73
CA VAL A 44 18.27 -9.93 1.55
C VAL A 44 19.22 -8.75 1.82
N ILE A 45 18.68 -7.57 2.19
CA ILE A 45 19.49 -6.36 2.33
C ILE A 45 20.62 -6.54 3.35
N ASP A 46 20.33 -7.12 4.51
CA ASP A 46 21.32 -7.36 5.56
C ASP A 46 22.51 -8.18 5.04
N ARG A 47 22.24 -9.30 4.35
CA ARG A 47 23.30 -10.16 3.77
C ARG A 47 24.14 -9.43 2.73
N VAL A 48 23.51 -8.62 1.87
CA VAL A 48 24.20 -7.86 0.83
C VAL A 48 25.09 -6.79 1.46
N ILE A 49 24.60 -6.03 2.44
CA ILE A 49 25.39 -4.99 3.10
C ILE A 49 26.48 -5.61 3.98
N ALA A 50 26.23 -6.72 4.66
CA ALA A 50 27.26 -7.45 5.40
C ALA A 50 28.44 -7.87 4.50
N GLN A 51 28.14 -8.33 3.28
CA GLN A 51 29.16 -8.80 2.35
C GLN A 51 29.93 -7.66 1.67
N TYR A 52 29.23 -6.60 1.24
CA TYR A 52 29.83 -5.56 0.37
C TYR A 52 30.02 -4.21 1.06
N GLY A 53 29.30 -3.94 2.15
CA GLY A 53 29.34 -2.70 2.90
C GLY A 53 30.73 -2.30 3.41
N PRO A 54 31.54 -3.22 3.96
CA PRO A 54 32.91 -2.91 4.40
C PRO A 54 33.86 -2.45 3.28
N SER A 55 33.53 -2.75 2.02
CA SER A 55 34.34 -2.39 0.85
C SER A 55 33.98 -1.02 0.26
N THR A 56 33.14 -0.25 0.93
CA THR A 56 32.73 1.08 0.50
C THR A 56 33.89 2.08 0.60
N LYS A 57 33.96 3.03 -0.36
CA LYS A 57 35.02 4.03 -0.41
C LYS A 57 34.89 5.02 0.75
N LEU A 58 36.02 5.47 1.28
CA LEU A 58 36.10 6.55 2.27
C LEU A 58 35.25 7.76 1.85
N GLY A 59 34.35 8.19 2.74
CA GLY A 59 33.49 9.35 2.50
C GLY A 59 32.39 9.14 1.45
N ALA A 60 32.11 7.90 1.05
CA ALA A 60 31.02 7.60 0.13
C ALA A 60 29.64 7.95 0.73
N ILE A 61 28.66 8.17 -0.14
CA ILE A 61 27.24 8.23 0.22
C ILE A 61 26.61 6.90 -0.20
N VAL A 62 26.01 6.20 0.75
CA VAL A 62 25.31 4.92 0.53
C VAL A 62 23.85 5.08 0.91
N GLY A 63 22.98 4.56 0.06
CA GLY A 63 21.54 4.62 0.22
C GLY A 63 20.85 3.43 -0.41
N GLY A 64 19.72 3.03 0.16
CA GLY A 64 18.85 2.04 -0.45
C GLY A 64 17.54 2.67 -0.94
N GLN A 65 16.89 1.97 -1.88
CA GLN A 65 15.56 2.32 -2.41
C GLN A 65 14.48 1.33 -1.95
N THR A 66 14.71 0.59 -0.86
CA THR A 66 13.73 -0.41 -0.39
C THR A 66 12.42 0.22 0.04
N SER A 67 11.34 -0.56 0.10
CA SER A 67 10.04 -0.06 0.56
C SER A 67 9.87 0.00 2.08
N CYS A 68 10.84 -0.51 2.85
CA CYS A 68 10.87 -0.45 4.32
C CYS A 68 12.25 0.00 4.79
N LYS A 69 12.29 1.07 5.59
CA LYS A 69 13.55 1.71 5.97
C LYS A 69 14.13 1.12 7.24
N SER A 70 13.32 0.64 8.17
CA SER A 70 13.79 0.02 9.41
C SER A 70 14.84 -1.10 9.19
N PRO A 71 14.58 -2.15 8.39
CA PRO A 71 15.59 -3.20 8.15
C PRO A 71 16.79 -2.70 7.34
N GLU A 72 16.57 -1.73 6.43
CA GLU A 72 17.62 -1.14 5.61
C GLU A 72 18.61 -0.33 6.46
N ILE A 73 18.09 0.55 7.32
CA ILE A 73 18.89 1.35 8.24
C ILE A 73 19.61 0.45 9.24
N ALA A 74 18.95 -0.57 9.79
CA ALA A 74 19.60 -1.52 10.69
C ALA A 74 20.79 -2.23 10.04
N ALA A 75 20.64 -2.68 8.79
CA ALA A 75 21.74 -3.28 8.01
C ALA A 75 22.88 -2.29 7.77
N PHE A 76 22.54 -1.04 7.43
CA PHE A 76 23.54 0.00 7.21
C PHE A 76 24.31 0.37 8.48
N GLU A 77 23.63 0.50 9.62
CA GLU A 77 24.26 0.77 10.91
C GLU A 77 25.18 -0.37 11.35
N ALA A 78 24.79 -1.62 11.10
CA ALA A 78 25.56 -2.80 11.50
C ALA A 78 26.83 -3.00 10.67
N HIS A 79 26.78 -2.72 9.36
CA HIS A 79 27.82 -3.19 8.42
C HIS A 79 28.55 -2.08 7.66
N LEU A 80 28.05 -0.84 7.63
CA LEU A 80 28.75 0.25 6.94
C LEU A 80 29.77 0.94 7.85
N PRO A 81 30.99 1.25 7.33
CA PRO A 81 32.01 2.02 8.03
C PRO A 81 31.49 3.38 8.55
N ALA A 82 32.05 3.86 9.65
CA ALA A 82 31.61 5.09 10.33
C ALA A 82 31.83 6.37 9.51
N ASP A 83 32.78 6.32 8.58
CA ASP A 83 33.16 7.40 7.66
C ASP A 83 32.25 7.48 6.41
N VAL A 84 31.29 6.58 6.27
CA VAL A 84 30.31 6.56 5.18
C VAL A 84 29.04 7.30 5.59
N SER A 85 28.57 8.16 4.69
CA SER A 85 27.29 8.85 4.80
C SER A 85 26.13 7.93 4.40
N ILE A 86 25.09 7.84 5.24
CA ILE A 86 23.89 7.05 4.98
C ILE A 86 22.75 7.99 4.57
N LEU A 87 22.34 7.91 3.31
CA LEU A 87 21.22 8.67 2.77
C LEU A 87 20.43 7.82 1.79
N SER A 88 19.24 7.40 2.21
CA SER A 88 18.34 6.56 1.43
C SER A 88 17.29 7.35 0.68
N CYS A 89 16.65 6.71 -0.28
CA CYS A 89 15.47 7.26 -0.92
C CYS A 89 14.37 6.20 -1.06
N HIS A 90 13.17 6.63 -1.45
CA HIS A 90 12.11 5.70 -1.86
C HIS A 90 11.15 6.41 -2.82
N SER A 91 11.05 5.86 -4.03
CA SER A 91 10.03 6.28 -5.00
C SER A 91 8.70 5.64 -4.62
N LEU A 92 7.66 6.45 -4.37
CA LEU A 92 6.33 5.94 -3.99
C LEU A 92 5.48 5.49 -5.18
N HIS A 93 6.13 5.15 -6.30
CA HIS A 93 5.50 4.69 -7.53
C HIS A 93 6.20 3.44 -8.06
N GLY A 94 5.47 2.64 -8.84
CA GLY A 94 6.04 1.46 -9.49
C GLY A 94 7.04 1.82 -10.61
N PRO A 95 7.82 0.84 -11.09
CA PRO A 95 8.87 1.05 -12.09
C PRO A 95 8.34 1.51 -13.46
N ASN A 96 7.07 1.25 -13.76
CA ASN A 96 6.43 1.59 -15.03
C ASN A 96 5.74 2.98 -15.02
N VAL A 97 5.97 3.79 -13.99
CA VAL A 97 5.35 5.13 -13.83
C VAL A 97 6.40 6.21 -14.08
N ASP A 98 6.06 7.22 -14.87
CA ASP A 98 6.90 8.40 -15.08
C ASP A 98 7.14 9.11 -13.73
N PRO A 99 8.41 9.30 -13.30
CA PRO A 99 8.72 9.95 -12.03
C PRO A 99 8.41 11.45 -12.00
N PHE A 100 8.06 12.07 -13.13
CA PHE A 100 7.72 13.49 -13.21
C PHE A 100 6.59 13.87 -12.25
N ASN A 101 6.86 14.85 -11.38
CA ASN A 101 5.98 15.33 -10.31
C ASN A 101 5.51 14.24 -9.31
N GLN A 102 6.08 13.03 -9.37
CA GLN A 102 5.80 12.00 -8.37
C GLN A 102 6.61 12.24 -7.10
N PRO A 103 6.10 11.86 -5.92
CA PRO A 103 6.84 12.00 -4.67
C PRO A 103 8.03 11.03 -4.63
N LEU A 104 9.21 11.58 -4.36
CA LEU A 104 10.45 10.85 -4.08
C LEU A 104 10.89 11.19 -2.67
N VAL A 105 10.83 10.21 -1.77
CA VAL A 105 11.23 10.42 -0.38
C VAL A 105 12.76 10.38 -0.29
N LEU A 106 13.36 11.35 0.40
CA LEU A 106 14.77 11.40 0.76
C LEU A 106 14.90 11.26 2.28
N ILE A 107 15.80 10.38 2.72
CA ILE A 107 15.98 10.01 4.13
C ILE A 107 17.45 10.17 4.48
N GLN A 108 17.76 11.31 5.08
CA GLN A 108 19.08 11.63 5.61
C GLN A 108 19.22 11.01 7.01
N HIS A 109 19.89 9.85 7.11
CA HIS A 109 20.01 9.12 8.38
C HIS A 109 21.31 9.43 9.13
N ARG A 110 22.46 9.22 8.47
CA ARG A 110 23.79 9.50 9.02
C ARG A 110 24.61 10.22 7.95
N ALA A 111 24.28 11.46 7.64
CA ALA A 111 24.94 12.21 6.58
C ALA A 111 24.88 13.72 6.85
N PRO A 112 25.92 14.49 6.49
CA PRO A 112 25.88 15.95 6.57
C PRO A 112 24.99 16.54 5.46
N ASP A 113 24.53 17.78 5.63
CA ASP A 113 23.67 18.45 4.64
C ASP A 113 24.33 18.53 3.26
N ALA A 114 25.65 18.69 3.19
CA ALA A 114 26.39 18.68 1.94
C ALA A 114 26.19 17.36 1.14
N ALA A 115 26.03 16.22 1.82
CA ALA A 115 25.73 14.95 1.17
C ALA A 115 24.30 14.92 0.62
N LEU A 116 23.33 15.47 1.35
CA LEU A 116 21.95 15.61 0.88
C LEU A 116 21.87 16.47 -0.38
N HIS A 117 22.49 17.64 -0.40
CA HIS A 117 22.52 18.52 -1.57
C HIS A 117 23.14 17.84 -2.80
N LYS A 118 24.16 16.98 -2.60
CA LYS A 118 24.73 16.17 -3.69
C LYS A 118 23.72 15.16 -4.23
N VAL A 119 23.04 14.43 -3.35
CA VAL A 119 22.02 13.45 -3.76
C VAL A 119 20.84 14.13 -4.45
N GLU A 120 20.35 15.25 -3.92
CA GLU A 120 19.32 16.06 -4.59
C GLU A 120 19.73 16.43 -6.01
N THR A 121 20.95 16.94 -6.18
CA THR A 121 21.45 17.37 -7.49
C THR A 121 21.46 16.23 -8.50
N VAL A 122 21.84 15.02 -8.08
CA VAL A 122 21.76 13.82 -8.92
C VAL A 122 20.31 13.46 -9.27
N LEU A 123 19.43 13.43 -8.27
CA LEU A 123 18.05 12.96 -8.42
C LEU A 123 17.13 14.00 -9.09
N ARG A 124 17.55 15.26 -9.22
CA ARG A 124 16.79 16.31 -9.94
C ARG A 124 16.48 15.93 -11.39
N CYS A 125 17.29 15.08 -12.02
CA CYS A 125 17.04 14.59 -13.37
C CYS A 125 15.71 13.81 -13.49
N LEU A 126 15.23 13.22 -12.39
CA LEU A 126 13.95 12.52 -12.33
C LEU A 126 12.75 13.47 -12.36
N ARG A 127 12.96 14.76 -12.04
CA ARG A 127 11.91 15.78 -11.92
C ARG A 127 10.77 15.36 -10.97
N SER A 128 11.12 14.56 -9.96
CA SER A 128 10.23 14.17 -8.87
C SER A 128 10.11 15.28 -7.84
N LYS A 129 9.02 15.28 -7.08
CA LYS A 129 8.83 16.15 -5.93
C LYS A 129 9.53 15.53 -4.72
N PHE A 130 10.60 16.15 -4.23
CA PHE A 130 11.30 15.64 -3.06
C PHE A 130 10.46 15.81 -1.79
N VAL A 131 10.42 14.76 -0.98
CA VAL A 131 9.78 14.73 0.33
C VAL A 131 10.83 14.28 1.34
N TYR A 132 11.04 15.03 2.41
CA TYR A 132 12.08 14.73 3.39
C TYR A 132 11.45 14.08 4.61
N LEU A 133 11.88 12.88 4.96
CA LEU A 133 11.37 12.12 6.11
C LEU A 133 12.53 11.42 6.83
N SER A 134 12.41 11.24 8.14
CA SER A 134 13.21 10.24 8.84
C SER A 134 12.78 8.82 8.44
N ALA A 135 13.65 7.83 8.66
CA ALA A 135 13.33 6.43 8.41
C ALA A 135 12.07 5.96 9.19
N ARG A 136 11.91 6.46 10.42
CA ARG A 136 10.75 6.17 11.27
C ARG A 136 9.46 6.80 10.73
N GLU A 137 9.50 8.07 10.35
CA GLU A 137 8.33 8.74 9.76
C GLU A 137 7.91 8.09 8.45
N HIS A 138 8.89 7.72 7.61
CA HIS A 138 8.63 6.98 6.38
C HIS A 138 7.90 5.66 6.66
N ASP A 139 8.42 4.84 7.56
CA ASP A 139 7.83 3.53 7.85
C ASP A 139 6.44 3.66 8.48
N ARG A 140 6.23 4.66 9.34
CA ARG A 140 4.91 4.99 9.87
C ARG A 140 3.92 5.40 8.78
N ILE A 141 4.29 6.35 7.93
CA ILE A 141 3.43 6.83 6.82
C ILE A 141 3.10 5.70 5.84
N THR A 142 4.08 4.88 5.48
CA THR A 142 3.84 3.74 4.58
C THR A 142 2.94 2.68 5.20
N ALA A 143 3.06 2.42 6.50
CA ALA A 143 2.13 1.55 7.21
C ALA A 143 0.71 2.15 7.23
N ASP A 144 0.56 3.39 7.70
CA ASP A 144 -0.72 4.08 7.83
C ASP A 144 -1.49 4.19 6.51
N THR A 145 -0.79 4.31 5.39
CA THR A 145 -1.39 4.46 4.05
C THR A 145 -1.61 3.14 3.31
N GLN A 146 -1.01 2.03 3.74
CA GLN A 146 -0.99 0.79 2.95
C GLN A 146 -1.30 -0.49 3.74
N ALA A 147 -0.83 -0.62 4.98
CA ALA A 147 -0.82 -1.91 5.70
C ALA A 147 -2.22 -2.48 5.92
N VAL A 148 -3.09 -1.71 6.58
CA VAL A 148 -4.48 -2.11 6.88
C VAL A 148 -5.22 -2.41 5.59
N THR A 149 -5.03 -1.59 4.55
CA THR A 149 -5.77 -1.77 3.31
C THR A 149 -5.30 -2.97 2.50
N HIS A 150 -3.99 -3.25 2.47
CA HIS A 150 -3.47 -4.48 1.87
C HIS A 150 -4.01 -5.70 2.63
N ALA A 151 -4.00 -5.68 3.96
CA ALA A 151 -4.56 -6.76 4.77
C ALA A 151 -6.04 -6.99 4.49
N ALA A 152 -6.84 -5.92 4.32
CA ALA A 152 -8.25 -6.03 3.94
C ALA A 152 -8.43 -6.78 2.61
N PHE A 153 -7.77 -6.33 1.54
CA PHE A 153 -7.98 -6.92 0.21
C PHE A 153 -7.32 -8.28 0.01
N LEU A 154 -6.19 -8.55 0.68
CA LEU A 154 -5.63 -9.91 0.78
C LEU A 154 -6.58 -10.86 1.52
N SER A 155 -7.28 -10.36 2.55
CA SER A 155 -8.27 -11.16 3.26
C SER A 155 -9.49 -11.46 2.39
N MET A 156 -9.93 -10.48 1.58
CA MET A 156 -11.03 -10.67 0.62
C MET A 156 -10.70 -11.74 -0.41
N GLY A 157 -9.55 -11.65 -1.06
CA GLY A 157 -9.14 -12.66 -2.06
C GLY A 157 -9.04 -14.05 -1.45
N LYS A 158 -8.48 -14.17 -0.23
CA LYS A 158 -8.37 -15.48 0.44
C LYS A 158 -9.73 -16.07 0.81
N ALA A 159 -10.67 -15.24 1.26
CA ALA A 159 -12.04 -15.68 1.58
C ALA A 159 -12.79 -16.17 0.34
N TRP A 160 -12.70 -15.43 -0.77
CA TRP A 160 -13.31 -15.85 -2.04
C TRP A 160 -12.68 -17.12 -2.61
N HIS A 161 -11.36 -17.28 -2.49
CA HIS A 161 -10.69 -18.53 -2.85
C HIS A 161 -11.13 -19.71 -1.96
N ALA A 162 -11.28 -19.51 -0.64
CA ALA A 162 -11.78 -20.56 0.26
C ALA A 162 -13.19 -21.02 -0.13
N ASN A 163 -14.05 -20.08 -0.53
CA ASN A 163 -15.40 -20.35 -1.03
C ASN A 163 -15.45 -20.77 -2.51
N LYS A 164 -14.29 -20.83 -3.21
CA LYS A 164 -14.17 -21.17 -4.64
C LYS A 164 -15.11 -20.34 -5.53
N GLN A 165 -15.21 -19.04 -5.26
CA GLN A 165 -16.12 -18.14 -5.95
C GLN A 165 -15.40 -16.98 -6.63
N PHE A 166 -15.91 -16.58 -7.79
CA PHE A 166 -15.56 -15.32 -8.43
C PHE A 166 -16.66 -14.29 -8.11
N PRO A 167 -16.40 -13.28 -7.27
CA PRO A 167 -17.46 -12.39 -6.78
C PRO A 167 -18.19 -11.65 -7.91
N TRP A 168 -17.50 -11.25 -8.98
CA TRP A 168 -18.13 -10.58 -10.13
C TRP A 168 -19.04 -11.49 -10.98
N GLU A 169 -19.01 -12.80 -10.78
CA GLU A 169 -19.98 -13.74 -11.37
C GLU A 169 -21.26 -13.86 -10.52
N LEU A 170 -21.26 -13.27 -9.32
CA LEU A 170 -22.40 -13.24 -8.40
C LEU A 170 -23.04 -11.86 -8.40
N SER A 171 -24.34 -11.80 -8.69
CA SER A 171 -25.10 -10.53 -8.73
C SER A 171 -25.00 -9.69 -7.45
N ARG A 172 -24.68 -10.31 -6.31
CA ARG A 172 -24.52 -9.65 -5.00
C ARG A 172 -23.20 -8.88 -4.80
N TYR A 173 -22.26 -8.96 -5.74
CA TYR A 173 -20.97 -8.25 -5.69
C TYR A 173 -20.70 -7.42 -6.95
N VAL A 174 -21.75 -7.05 -7.68
CA VAL A 174 -21.65 -6.23 -8.90
C VAL A 174 -22.14 -4.82 -8.60
N GLY A 175 -21.29 -3.82 -8.88
CA GLY A 175 -21.66 -2.39 -8.79
C GLY A 175 -21.08 -1.64 -7.59
N GLY A 176 -20.99 -0.32 -7.74
CA GLY A 176 -20.62 0.62 -6.66
C GLY A 176 -19.29 0.30 -5.98
N ILE A 177 -19.29 0.29 -4.65
CA ILE A 177 -18.11 0.02 -3.81
C ILE A 177 -17.48 -1.34 -4.14
N GLU A 178 -18.28 -2.36 -4.50
CA GLU A 178 -17.79 -3.71 -4.77
C GLU A 178 -16.82 -3.76 -5.95
N ASN A 179 -17.11 -3.02 -7.01
CA ASN A 179 -16.25 -2.91 -8.18
C ASN A 179 -14.85 -2.44 -7.81
N VAL A 180 -14.75 -1.41 -6.97
CA VAL A 180 -13.45 -0.89 -6.53
C VAL A 180 -12.72 -1.93 -5.69
N LYS A 181 -13.41 -2.60 -4.75
CA LYS A 181 -12.80 -3.64 -3.90
C LYS A 181 -12.28 -4.82 -4.73
N VAL A 182 -13.05 -5.30 -5.71
CA VAL A 182 -12.67 -6.38 -6.62
C VAL A 182 -11.44 -6.00 -7.43
N ASN A 183 -11.44 -4.81 -8.06
CA ASN A 183 -10.32 -4.33 -8.86
C ASN A 183 -9.04 -4.18 -8.02
N LEU A 184 -9.14 -3.67 -6.79
CA LEU A 184 -8.00 -3.54 -5.89
C LEU A 184 -7.46 -4.90 -5.43
N MET A 185 -8.33 -5.86 -5.13
CA MET A 185 -7.94 -7.23 -4.80
C MET A 185 -7.18 -7.88 -5.96
N LEU A 186 -7.73 -7.84 -7.18
CA LEU A 186 -7.09 -8.43 -8.37
C LEU A 186 -5.77 -7.73 -8.71
N ARG A 187 -5.70 -6.41 -8.51
CA ARG A 187 -4.45 -5.65 -8.64
C ARG A 187 -3.40 -6.12 -7.65
N ILE A 188 -3.77 -6.48 -6.41
CA ILE A 188 -2.82 -7.00 -5.43
C ILE A 188 -2.31 -8.38 -5.85
N TYR A 189 -3.22 -9.31 -6.17
CA TYR A 189 -2.86 -10.68 -6.54
C TYR A 189 -2.19 -10.80 -7.92
N SER A 190 -2.31 -9.81 -8.80
CA SER A 190 -1.54 -9.76 -10.06
C SER A 190 -0.08 -9.31 -9.90
N GLN A 191 0.35 -8.97 -8.69
CA GLN A 191 1.73 -8.59 -8.37
C GLN A 191 2.46 -9.70 -7.60
N LYS A 192 3.76 -9.51 -7.39
CA LYS A 192 4.60 -10.47 -6.67
C LYS A 192 4.34 -10.43 -5.15
N TRP A 193 4.24 -11.60 -4.53
CA TRP A 193 3.91 -11.75 -3.12
C TRP A 193 4.89 -11.03 -2.18
N HIS A 194 6.18 -11.04 -2.52
CA HIS A 194 7.26 -10.50 -1.67
C HIS A 194 7.17 -8.99 -1.47
N VAL A 195 6.51 -8.25 -2.38
CA VAL A 195 6.27 -6.80 -2.24
C VAL A 195 5.37 -6.53 -1.04
N TYR A 196 4.29 -7.30 -0.91
CA TYR A 196 3.34 -7.16 0.20
C TYR A 196 3.87 -7.79 1.49
N ALA A 197 4.54 -8.94 1.38
CA ALA A 197 5.17 -9.60 2.53
C ALA A 197 6.26 -8.72 3.15
N GLY A 198 7.11 -8.11 2.31
CA GLY A 198 8.17 -7.22 2.75
C GLY A 198 7.63 -6.06 3.58
N LEU A 199 6.61 -5.36 3.08
CA LEU A 199 5.95 -4.28 3.84
C LEU A 199 5.33 -4.81 5.13
N ALA A 200 4.52 -5.86 5.06
CA ALA A 200 3.77 -6.34 6.20
C ALA A 200 4.65 -6.92 7.32
N ILE A 201 5.69 -7.69 6.96
CA ILE A 201 6.55 -8.43 7.89
C ILE A 201 7.75 -7.61 8.36
N LEU A 202 8.30 -6.72 7.53
CA LEU A 202 9.54 -6.01 7.90
C LEU A 202 9.27 -4.64 8.53
N ASN A 203 8.10 -4.04 8.33
CA ASN A 203 7.72 -2.77 8.94
C ASN A 203 7.06 -3.01 10.32
N PRO A 204 7.68 -2.56 11.44
CA PRO A 204 7.12 -2.75 12.78
C PRO A 204 5.74 -2.11 12.98
N GLU A 205 5.51 -0.92 12.38
CA GLU A 205 4.23 -0.21 12.48
C GLU A 205 3.13 -0.98 11.74
N ALA A 206 3.46 -1.60 10.60
CA ALA A 206 2.53 -2.45 9.86
C ALA A 206 2.12 -3.70 10.65
N LYS A 207 3.02 -4.29 11.45
CA LYS A 207 2.70 -5.47 12.28
C LYS A 207 1.60 -5.19 13.29
N GLU A 208 1.68 -4.07 14.00
CA GLU A 208 0.66 -3.68 14.98
C GLU A 208 -0.65 -3.38 14.27
N GLN A 209 -0.61 -2.65 13.15
CA GLN A 209 -1.80 -2.33 12.37
C GLN A 209 -2.53 -3.56 11.84
N ILE A 210 -1.80 -4.54 11.30
CA ILE A 210 -2.41 -5.77 10.76
C ILE A 210 -2.99 -6.62 11.89
N SER A 211 -2.30 -6.67 13.03
CA SER A 211 -2.80 -7.36 14.24
C SER A 211 -4.08 -6.72 14.76
N GLN A 212 -4.11 -5.39 14.87
CA GLN A 212 -5.29 -4.66 15.29
C GLN A 212 -6.43 -4.75 14.27
N TYR A 213 -6.11 -4.76 12.97
CA TYR A 213 -7.12 -4.96 11.92
C TYR A 213 -7.81 -6.32 12.06
N ALA A 214 -7.06 -7.40 12.28
CA ALA A 214 -7.64 -8.72 12.50
C ALA A 214 -8.54 -8.78 13.74
N ARG A 215 -8.17 -8.08 14.83
CA ARG A 215 -9.02 -7.91 16.02
C ARG A 215 -10.30 -7.15 15.69
N SER A 216 -10.18 -6.03 14.95
CA SER A 216 -11.29 -5.17 14.53
C SER A 216 -12.30 -5.93 13.67
N VAL A 217 -11.83 -6.70 12.68
CA VAL A 217 -12.69 -7.61 11.88
C VAL A 217 -13.41 -8.60 12.77
N THR A 218 -12.69 -9.26 13.68
CA THR A 218 -13.25 -10.30 14.55
C THR A 218 -14.32 -9.73 15.51
N ASP A 219 -14.07 -8.57 16.11
CA ASP A 219 -14.99 -7.95 17.06
C ASP A 219 -16.25 -7.45 16.37
N LEU A 220 -16.12 -6.79 15.22
CA LEU A 220 -17.27 -6.35 14.43
C LEU A 220 -18.11 -7.53 13.96
N TYR A 221 -17.47 -8.60 13.48
CA TYR A 221 -18.17 -9.82 13.08
C TYR A 221 -18.93 -10.49 14.22
N LYS A 222 -18.38 -10.49 15.46
CA LYS A 222 -19.09 -10.99 16.64
C LYS A 222 -20.35 -10.17 16.95
N LEU A 223 -20.27 -8.83 16.91
CA LEU A 223 -21.43 -7.96 17.09
C LEU A 223 -22.51 -8.22 16.03
N MET A 224 -22.09 -8.39 14.77
CA MET A 224 -22.99 -8.81 13.69
C MET A 224 -23.65 -10.16 14.03
N LEU A 225 -22.88 -11.16 14.45
CA LEU A 225 -23.34 -12.53 14.73
C LEU A 225 -24.34 -12.59 15.90
N GLU A 226 -24.10 -11.80 16.95
CA GLU A 226 -24.98 -11.68 18.12
C GLU A 226 -26.28 -10.92 17.80
N GLY A 227 -26.34 -10.24 16.65
CA GLY A 227 -27.44 -9.35 16.29
C GLY A 227 -27.46 -8.04 17.09
N ASN A 228 -26.31 -7.64 17.64
CA ASN A 228 -26.18 -6.46 18.49
C ASN A 228 -26.07 -5.17 17.64
N LEU A 229 -27.20 -4.75 17.06
CA LEU A 229 -27.29 -3.56 16.22
C LEU A 229 -26.85 -2.28 16.94
N ALA A 230 -27.28 -2.09 18.19
CA ALA A 230 -26.94 -0.90 18.96
C ALA A 230 -25.43 -0.80 19.23
N GLY A 231 -24.82 -1.91 19.68
CA GLY A 231 -23.37 -1.96 19.93
C GLY A 231 -22.54 -1.84 18.66
N LEU A 232 -22.99 -2.43 17.54
CA LEU A 232 -22.34 -2.26 16.25
C LEU A 232 -22.38 -0.79 15.79
N ARG A 233 -23.56 -0.16 15.86
CA ARG A 233 -23.72 1.26 15.51
C ARG A 233 -22.83 2.15 16.37
N GLU A 234 -22.87 2.00 17.69
CA GLU A 234 -22.03 2.80 18.60
C GLU A 234 -20.54 2.69 18.26
N ARG A 235 -20.04 1.47 18.05
CA ARG A 235 -18.64 1.23 17.72
C ARG A 235 -18.24 1.87 16.38
N VAL A 236 -19.05 1.66 15.34
CA VAL A 236 -18.79 2.19 13.99
C VAL A 236 -18.84 3.71 13.97
N TYR A 237 -19.83 4.34 14.60
CA TYR A 237 -19.95 5.81 14.66
C TYR A 237 -18.85 6.44 15.50
N ARG A 238 -18.45 5.81 16.61
CA ARG A 238 -17.28 6.27 17.38
C ARG A 238 -16.00 6.23 16.54
N ALA A 239 -15.84 5.21 15.70
CA ALA A 239 -14.70 5.11 14.79
C ALA A 239 -14.78 6.17 13.67
N ARG A 240 -15.98 6.38 13.10
CA ARG A 240 -16.27 7.47 12.14
C ARG A 240 -15.83 8.81 12.70
N ASP A 241 -16.30 9.18 13.89
CA ASP A 241 -16.08 10.51 14.45
C ASP A 241 -14.60 10.76 14.79
N LYS A 242 -13.84 9.71 15.11
CA LYS A 242 -12.39 9.81 15.31
C LYS A 242 -11.61 10.02 14.02
N VAL A 243 -12.01 9.36 12.93
CA VAL A 243 -11.23 9.34 11.66
C VAL A 243 -11.68 10.43 10.70
N PHE A 244 -13.00 10.67 10.61
CA PHE A 244 -13.66 11.59 9.69
C PHE A 244 -14.41 12.71 10.41
N GLY A 245 -14.16 12.91 11.71
CA GLY A 245 -14.72 14.02 12.47
C GLY A 245 -14.24 15.39 11.96
N PRO A 246 -14.76 16.49 12.54
CA PRO A 246 -14.39 17.84 12.14
C PRO A 246 -12.87 18.03 12.24
N SER A 247 -12.21 18.25 11.10
CA SER A 247 -10.78 18.52 11.04
C SER A 247 -10.52 19.86 10.37
N THR A 248 -9.44 20.52 10.79
CA THR A 248 -8.89 21.71 10.16
C THR A 248 -7.83 21.39 9.10
N THR A 249 -7.46 20.11 8.93
CA THR A 249 -6.28 19.70 8.13
C THR A 249 -6.60 19.21 6.71
N TRP A 250 -7.86 18.94 6.37
CA TRP A 250 -8.22 18.41 5.06
C TRP A 250 -9.52 19.02 4.51
N ASP A 251 -9.60 19.14 3.18
CA ASP A 251 -10.66 19.85 2.47
C ASP A 251 -12.02 19.17 2.65
N THR A 252 -13.09 19.96 2.68
CA THR A 252 -14.46 19.47 2.78
C THR A 252 -14.90 18.65 1.57
N ARG A 253 -14.22 18.85 0.42
CA ARG A 253 -14.48 18.17 -0.84
C ARG A 253 -14.13 16.67 -0.77
N PRO A 254 -15.03 15.76 -1.17
CA PRO A 254 -14.74 14.33 -1.22
C PRO A 254 -13.58 13.98 -2.16
N LEU A 255 -12.78 12.97 -1.80
CA LEU A 255 -11.64 12.50 -2.59
C LEU A 255 -12.04 11.81 -3.90
N LEU A 256 -13.31 11.38 -4.01
CA LEU A 256 -13.84 10.71 -5.18
C LEU A 256 -15.22 11.23 -5.53
N GLU A 257 -15.42 11.48 -6.82
CA GLU A 257 -16.74 11.69 -7.40
C GLU A 257 -17.53 10.36 -7.37
N PRO A 258 -18.79 10.32 -6.88
CA PRO A 258 -19.59 9.09 -6.79
C PRO A 258 -19.73 8.34 -8.12
N SER A 259 -19.69 9.05 -9.25
CA SER A 259 -19.73 8.47 -10.60
C SER A 259 -18.57 7.53 -10.90
N ILE A 260 -17.42 7.66 -10.21
CA ILE A 260 -16.27 6.76 -10.37
C ILE A 260 -16.60 5.36 -9.81
N LEU A 261 -17.39 5.28 -8.74
CA LEU A 261 -17.75 4.02 -8.07
C LEU A 261 -18.63 3.14 -8.98
N SER A 262 -19.48 3.73 -9.79
CA SER A 262 -20.38 3.01 -10.70
C SER A 262 -19.77 2.65 -12.06
N SER A 263 -18.61 3.22 -12.41
CA SER A 263 -18.11 3.22 -13.79
C SER A 263 -17.31 1.98 -14.24
N PHE A 264 -16.99 1.02 -13.37
CA PHE A 264 -15.98 -0.02 -13.68
C PHE A 264 -16.35 -1.41 -13.15
N SER A 265 -17.20 -2.15 -13.87
CA SER A 265 -17.61 -3.52 -13.49
C SER A 265 -16.90 -4.58 -14.35
N LEU A 266 -16.53 -5.70 -13.72
CA LEU A 266 -16.13 -6.94 -14.42
C LEU A 266 -17.33 -7.83 -14.78
N GLY A 267 -18.50 -7.60 -14.15
CA GLY A 267 -19.75 -8.30 -14.46
C GLY A 267 -20.74 -7.39 -15.20
N THR A 268 -21.73 -7.98 -15.87
CA THR A 268 -22.88 -7.23 -16.40
C THR A 268 -23.65 -6.58 -15.25
N PRO A 269 -23.80 -5.24 -15.21
CA PRO A 269 -24.60 -4.57 -14.18
C PRO A 269 -26.02 -5.15 -14.19
N THR A 270 -26.46 -5.71 -13.05
CA THR A 270 -27.88 -5.96 -12.82
C THR A 270 -28.54 -4.68 -12.33
N ASP A 271 -29.82 -4.49 -12.63
CA ASP A 271 -30.60 -3.36 -12.11
C ASP A 271 -30.62 -3.40 -10.57
N GLU A 272 -30.15 -2.29 -9.99
CA GLU A 272 -29.96 -1.96 -8.57
C GLU A 272 -28.82 -2.67 -7.79
N PRO A 273 -27.86 -1.89 -7.22
CA PRO A 273 -26.84 -2.42 -6.31
C PRO A 273 -27.49 -3.04 -5.07
N ARG A 274 -27.10 -4.26 -4.71
CA ARG A 274 -27.56 -4.87 -3.45
C ARG A 274 -26.85 -4.24 -2.25
N PRO A 275 -27.57 -4.01 -1.12
CA PRO A 275 -26.95 -3.62 0.14
C PRO A 275 -25.89 -4.64 0.58
N ASN A 276 -24.78 -4.15 1.12
CA ASN A 276 -23.69 -4.98 1.65
C ASN A 276 -23.27 -4.43 3.02
N ASN A 277 -22.84 -5.31 3.91
CA ASN A 277 -22.36 -4.93 5.25
C ASN A 277 -20.97 -4.28 5.25
N HIS A 278 -20.23 -4.40 4.15
CA HIS A 278 -18.89 -3.84 3.97
C HIS A 278 -17.94 -4.07 5.17
N LEU A 279 -17.97 -5.26 5.80
CA LEU A 279 -17.13 -5.61 6.95
C LEU A 279 -15.65 -5.28 6.74
N SER A 280 -15.14 -5.46 5.52
CA SER A 280 -13.77 -5.12 5.16
C SER A 280 -13.44 -3.63 5.33
N ILE A 281 -14.37 -2.73 5.02
CA ILE A 281 -14.19 -1.27 5.15
C ILE A 281 -14.50 -0.81 6.57
N LEU A 282 -15.56 -1.35 7.20
CA LEU A 282 -15.89 -1.03 8.61
C LEU A 282 -14.71 -1.35 9.54
N ALA A 283 -14.07 -2.49 9.35
CA ALA A 283 -12.91 -2.90 10.13
C ALA A 283 -11.67 -2.04 9.87
N MET A 284 -11.51 -1.45 8.67
CA MET A 284 -10.41 -0.53 8.39
C MET A 284 -10.52 0.72 9.27
N VAL A 285 -11.71 1.32 9.33
CA VAL A 285 -11.95 2.54 10.11
C VAL A 285 -11.91 2.26 11.61
N ASP A 286 -12.47 1.14 12.06
CA ASP A 286 -12.36 0.71 13.46
C ASP A 286 -10.89 0.51 13.88
N CYS A 287 -10.07 -0.10 13.01
CA CYS A 287 -8.64 -0.26 13.24
C CYS A 287 -7.92 1.09 13.34
N TRP A 288 -8.15 1.99 12.39
CA TRP A 288 -7.57 3.34 12.40
C TRP A 288 -7.96 4.10 13.66
N ALA A 289 -9.24 4.06 14.05
CA ALA A 289 -9.73 4.71 15.26
C ALA A 289 -9.16 4.12 16.56
N ALA A 290 -8.86 2.80 16.58
CA ALA A 290 -8.24 2.14 17.72
C ALA A 290 -6.75 2.54 17.88
N LEU A 291 -6.06 2.78 16.77
CA LEU A 291 -4.64 3.16 16.75
C LEU A 291 -4.39 4.67 16.68
N ASN A 292 -5.45 5.48 16.67
CA ASN A 292 -5.39 6.93 16.48
C ASN A 292 -4.67 7.33 15.17
N ILE A 293 -4.98 6.60 14.09
CA ILE A 293 -4.48 6.88 12.74
C ILE A 293 -5.56 7.70 12.02
N VAL A 294 -5.18 8.87 11.49
CA VAL A 294 -6.02 9.67 10.60
C VAL A 294 -5.34 9.68 9.23
N PRO A 295 -5.82 8.90 8.25
CA PRO A 295 -5.14 8.75 6.96
C PRO A 295 -4.92 10.06 6.20
N TYR A 296 -5.79 11.07 6.42
CA TYR A 296 -5.67 12.40 5.81
C TYR A 296 -4.41 13.17 6.24
N ASP A 297 -3.85 12.88 7.42
CA ASP A 297 -2.63 13.57 7.87
C ASP A 297 -1.39 13.15 7.05
N HIS A 298 -1.49 12.08 6.27
CA HIS A 298 -0.40 11.51 5.47
C HIS A 298 -0.54 11.73 3.96
N MET A 299 -1.35 12.71 3.55
CA MET A 299 -1.61 13.02 2.14
C MET A 299 -0.36 13.48 1.36
N LEU A 300 0.72 13.90 2.03
CA LEU A 300 2.01 14.24 1.41
C LEU A 300 2.61 13.09 0.59
N CYS A 301 2.35 11.84 0.99
CA CYS A 301 2.83 10.61 0.35
C CYS A 301 1.70 9.88 -0.41
N SER A 302 0.60 10.57 -0.70
CA SER A 302 -0.58 9.96 -1.29
C SER A 302 -0.36 9.51 -2.73
N THR A 303 -0.55 8.22 -2.96
CA THR A 303 -0.62 7.64 -4.31
C THR A 303 -2.05 7.70 -4.84
N PRO A 304 -2.26 7.64 -6.17
CA PRO A 304 -3.60 7.53 -6.74
C PRO A 304 -4.41 6.35 -6.18
N LEU A 305 -3.74 5.22 -5.89
CA LEU A 305 -4.36 4.06 -5.26
C LEU A 305 -4.76 4.34 -3.80
N PHE A 306 -3.92 5.06 -3.05
CA PHE A 306 -4.28 5.46 -1.70
C PHE A 306 -5.51 6.38 -1.70
N ARG A 307 -5.54 7.40 -2.56
CA ARG A 307 -6.72 8.28 -2.71
C ARG A 307 -7.99 7.51 -3.07
N LEU A 308 -7.91 6.59 -4.02
CA LEU A 308 -9.03 5.73 -4.39
C LEU A 308 -9.53 4.92 -3.18
N ARG A 309 -8.62 4.29 -2.43
CA ARG A 309 -8.98 3.48 -1.25
C ARG A 309 -9.60 4.32 -0.12
N LEU A 310 -9.00 5.46 0.18
CA LEU A 310 -9.48 6.38 1.19
C LEU A 310 -10.82 7.00 0.79
N GLY A 311 -10.98 7.41 -0.47
CA GLY A 311 -12.23 7.99 -0.96
C GLY A 311 -13.41 7.02 -0.95
N VAL A 312 -13.20 5.72 -1.21
CA VAL A 312 -14.26 4.71 -1.05
C VAL A 312 -14.70 4.60 0.42
N THR A 313 -13.72 4.65 1.33
CA THR A 313 -13.98 4.59 2.76
C THR A 313 -14.68 5.86 3.25
N GLU A 314 -14.23 7.02 2.78
CA GLU A 314 -14.85 8.32 3.03
C GLU A 314 -16.30 8.34 2.56
N TYR A 315 -16.59 7.87 1.35
CA TYR A 315 -17.95 7.83 0.79
C TYR A 315 -18.90 7.03 1.69
N LEU A 316 -18.48 5.85 2.18
CA LEU A 316 -19.27 5.03 3.10
C LEU A 316 -19.51 5.73 4.44
N PHE A 317 -18.49 6.38 5.01
CA PHE A 317 -18.53 6.91 6.37
C PHE A 317 -19.08 8.35 6.47
N ARG A 318 -19.01 9.15 5.42
CA ARG A 318 -19.57 10.51 5.37
C ARG A 318 -21.02 10.56 4.89
N ASN A 319 -21.56 9.46 4.36
CA ASN A 319 -22.97 9.35 4.00
C ASN A 319 -23.73 8.57 5.09
N GLU A 320 -24.44 9.28 5.96
CA GLU A 320 -25.14 8.67 7.10
C GLU A 320 -26.19 7.63 6.67
N GLU A 321 -26.91 7.89 5.57
CA GLU A 321 -27.93 6.97 5.05
C GLU A 321 -27.30 5.65 4.59
N VAL A 322 -26.20 5.72 3.84
CA VAL A 322 -25.46 4.54 3.37
C VAL A 322 -24.82 3.80 4.54
N LEU A 323 -24.28 4.52 5.53
CA LEU A 323 -23.65 3.92 6.71
C LEU A 323 -24.67 3.18 7.58
N ASP A 324 -25.82 3.80 7.85
CA ASP A 324 -26.89 3.17 8.62
C ASP A 324 -27.48 1.96 7.89
N ALA A 325 -27.69 2.04 6.57
CA ALA A 325 -28.11 0.90 5.76
C ALA A 325 -27.09 -0.25 5.85
N THR A 326 -25.79 0.07 5.76
CA THR A 326 -24.69 -0.90 5.88
C THR A 326 -24.70 -1.61 7.25
N ILE A 327 -24.84 -0.85 8.34
CA ILE A 327 -24.90 -1.39 9.72
C ILE A 327 -26.14 -2.26 9.91
N GLN A 328 -27.28 -1.85 9.35
CA GLN A 328 -28.53 -2.62 9.38
C GLN A 328 -28.36 -3.94 8.63
N THR A 329 -27.86 -3.90 7.39
CA THR A 329 -27.57 -5.08 6.56
C THR A 329 -26.60 -6.03 7.27
N ALA A 330 -25.60 -5.49 7.99
CA ALA A 330 -24.62 -6.29 8.73
C ALA A 330 -25.25 -7.19 9.80
N VAL A 331 -26.36 -6.77 10.39
CA VAL A 331 -27.06 -7.53 11.44
C VAL A 331 -28.19 -8.37 10.86
N GLU A 332 -29.03 -7.79 10.00
CA GLU A 332 -30.28 -8.41 9.56
C GLU A 332 -30.12 -9.31 8.34
N ASP A 333 -29.22 -8.97 7.41
CA ASP A 333 -28.98 -9.79 6.23
C ASP A 333 -27.92 -10.87 6.54
N LYS A 334 -28.30 -12.12 6.28
CA LYS A 334 -27.44 -13.30 6.49
C LYS A 334 -26.74 -13.74 5.20
N THR A 335 -27.04 -13.11 4.06
CA THR A 335 -26.51 -13.46 2.73
C THR A 335 -24.98 -13.51 2.70
N TYR A 336 -24.33 -12.54 3.35
CA TYR A 336 -22.87 -12.41 3.36
C TYR A 336 -22.20 -13.13 4.53
N ARG A 337 -22.97 -13.70 5.48
CA ARG A 337 -22.45 -14.19 6.77
C ARG A 337 -21.38 -15.28 6.65
N SER A 338 -21.54 -16.15 5.66
CA SER A 338 -20.58 -17.21 5.34
C SER A 338 -19.30 -16.66 4.71
N ASP A 339 -19.43 -15.63 3.86
CA ASP A 339 -18.29 -14.95 3.24
C ASP A 339 -17.51 -14.16 4.30
N ASP A 340 -18.20 -13.50 5.23
CA ASP A 340 -17.62 -12.75 6.35
C ASP A 340 -16.88 -13.66 7.35
N LEU A 341 -17.33 -14.91 7.51
CA LEU A 341 -16.64 -15.91 8.34
C LEU A 341 -15.26 -16.23 7.75
N GLU A 342 -15.24 -16.58 6.46
CA GLU A 342 -13.98 -16.86 5.75
C GLU A 342 -13.08 -15.63 5.71
N PHE A 343 -13.67 -14.43 5.59
CA PHE A 343 -12.94 -13.17 5.69
C PHE A 343 -12.26 -12.97 7.04
N THR A 344 -12.97 -13.27 8.13
CA THR A 344 -12.43 -13.20 9.50
C THR A 344 -11.29 -14.20 9.69
N PHE A 345 -11.40 -15.41 9.12
CA PHE A 345 -10.34 -16.41 9.16
C PHE A 345 -9.12 -15.99 8.35
N ALA A 346 -9.35 -15.41 7.16
CA ALA A 346 -8.30 -14.89 6.32
C ALA A 346 -7.52 -13.76 7.01
N ALA A 347 -8.22 -12.79 7.60
CA ALA A 347 -7.60 -11.66 8.31
C ALA A 347 -6.70 -12.11 9.46
N ARG A 348 -7.17 -13.06 10.28
CA ARG A 348 -6.35 -13.66 11.36
C ARG A 348 -5.14 -14.40 10.81
N GLY A 349 -5.32 -15.22 9.77
CA GLY A 349 -4.21 -15.97 9.18
C GLY A 349 -3.12 -15.08 8.57
N TRP A 350 -3.48 -13.92 8.00
CA TRP A 350 -2.48 -12.94 7.55
C TRP A 350 -1.77 -12.26 8.74
N ALA A 351 -2.50 -11.88 9.79
CA ALA A 351 -1.91 -11.30 10.99
C ALA A 351 -0.95 -12.25 11.72
N GLU A 352 -1.26 -13.53 11.77
CA GLU A 352 -0.39 -14.57 12.33
C GLU A 352 0.91 -14.70 11.54
N CYS A 353 0.84 -14.75 10.20
CA CYS A 353 2.03 -14.78 9.34
C CYS A 353 2.94 -13.57 9.58
N VAL A 354 2.34 -12.40 9.76
CA VAL A 354 3.04 -11.13 9.98
C VAL A 354 3.69 -11.06 11.35
N THR A 355 2.96 -11.42 12.38
CA THR A 355 3.42 -11.39 13.77
C THR A 355 4.60 -12.34 13.98
N LEU A 356 4.51 -13.54 13.40
CA LEU A 356 5.57 -14.55 13.49
C LEU A 356 6.72 -14.35 12.49
N GLY A 357 6.54 -13.45 11.51
CA GLY A 357 7.53 -13.19 10.47
C GLY A 357 7.74 -14.37 9.50
N HIS A 358 6.72 -15.19 9.27
CA HIS A 358 6.81 -16.40 8.46
C HIS A 358 6.63 -16.11 6.96
N PHE A 359 7.71 -15.71 6.28
CA PHE A 359 7.72 -15.45 4.83
C PHE A 359 7.23 -16.64 3.99
N GLU A 360 7.67 -17.87 4.30
CA GLU A 360 7.27 -19.06 3.54
C GLU A 360 5.77 -19.36 3.65
N THR A 361 5.20 -19.20 4.85
CA THR A 361 3.75 -19.39 5.05
C THR A 361 2.96 -18.30 4.33
N TRP A 362 3.45 -17.05 4.36
CA TRP A 362 2.86 -15.95 3.62
C TRP A 362 2.86 -16.23 2.11
N GLU A 363 4.01 -16.63 1.54
CA GLU A 363 4.16 -16.99 0.13
C GLU A 363 3.15 -18.06 -0.28
N LYS A 364 3.13 -19.20 0.41
CA LYS A 364 2.22 -20.31 0.11
C LYS A 364 0.75 -19.87 0.14
N ARG A 365 0.36 -19.04 1.11
CA ARG A 365 -1.02 -18.50 1.21
C ARG A 365 -1.35 -17.57 0.05
N PHE A 366 -0.40 -16.73 -0.37
CA PHE A 366 -0.56 -15.78 -1.46
C PHE A 366 -0.64 -16.51 -2.80
N VAL A 367 0.36 -17.31 -3.12
CA VAL A 367 0.49 -18.02 -4.40
C VAL A 367 -0.70 -18.93 -4.65
N SER A 368 -1.16 -19.71 -3.66
CA SER A 368 -2.34 -20.57 -3.84
C SER A 368 -3.60 -19.78 -4.22
N THR A 369 -3.71 -18.54 -3.74
CA THR A 369 -4.86 -17.66 -4.00
C THR A 369 -4.67 -16.96 -5.35
N GLN A 370 -3.44 -16.59 -5.68
CA GLN A 370 -3.04 -16.03 -6.96
C GLN A 370 -3.36 -17.00 -8.11
N GLU A 371 -2.98 -18.27 -7.99
CA GLU A 371 -3.26 -19.33 -8.98
C GLU A 371 -4.76 -19.48 -9.26
N PHE A 372 -5.60 -19.34 -8.24
CA PHE A 372 -7.05 -19.40 -8.41
C PHE A 372 -7.61 -18.25 -9.27
N PHE A 373 -7.07 -17.03 -9.12
CA PHE A 373 -7.51 -15.85 -9.86
C PHE A 373 -6.76 -15.59 -11.16
N GLU A 374 -5.66 -16.31 -11.41
CA GLU A 374 -4.80 -16.14 -12.60
C GLU A 374 -5.55 -16.07 -13.93
N PRO A 375 -6.57 -16.93 -14.20
CA PRO A 375 -7.32 -16.89 -15.46
C PRO A 375 -8.08 -15.57 -15.71
N ARG A 376 -8.22 -14.71 -14.69
CA ARG A 376 -9.01 -13.48 -14.72
C ARG A 376 -8.13 -12.22 -14.67
N PHE A 377 -6.81 -12.36 -14.52
CA PHE A 377 -5.91 -11.22 -14.40
C PHE A 377 -5.83 -10.38 -15.67
N GLU A 378 -5.88 -10.97 -16.86
CA GLU A 378 -5.78 -10.19 -18.11
C GLU A 378 -6.97 -9.24 -18.28
N GLU A 379 -8.19 -9.73 -18.06
CA GLU A 379 -9.40 -8.91 -18.07
C GLU A 379 -9.37 -7.84 -16.96
N ALA A 380 -8.99 -8.24 -15.74
CA ALA A 380 -8.90 -7.35 -14.59
C ALA A 380 -7.87 -6.23 -14.79
N LYS A 381 -6.75 -6.49 -15.47
CA LYS A 381 -5.73 -5.48 -15.79
C LYS A 381 -6.31 -4.39 -16.70
N VAL A 382 -7.12 -4.76 -17.69
CA VAL A 382 -7.75 -3.80 -18.60
C VAL A 382 -8.71 -2.87 -17.83
N VAL A 383 -9.63 -3.45 -17.05
CA VAL A 383 -10.60 -2.67 -16.26
C VAL A 383 -9.91 -1.83 -15.19
N GLY A 384 -8.93 -2.41 -14.48
CA GLY A 384 -8.15 -1.70 -13.46
C GLY A 384 -7.36 -0.52 -14.02
N ASN A 385 -6.81 -0.63 -15.23
CA ASN A 385 -6.10 0.48 -15.89
C ASN A 385 -7.05 1.61 -16.30
N GLN A 386 -8.26 1.28 -16.78
CA GLN A 386 -9.29 2.28 -17.10
C GLN A 386 -9.74 3.04 -15.84
N MET A 387 -9.96 2.32 -14.73
CA MET A 387 -10.29 2.93 -13.44
C MET A 387 -9.19 3.89 -12.99
N MET A 388 -7.93 3.47 -13.03
CA MET A 388 -6.81 4.33 -12.64
C MET A 388 -6.66 5.57 -13.52
N LYS A 389 -6.91 5.44 -14.83
CA LYS A 389 -6.86 6.57 -15.75
C LYS A 389 -7.91 7.63 -15.37
N LYS A 390 -9.14 7.22 -15.06
CA LYS A 390 -10.21 8.14 -14.64
C LYS A 390 -9.93 8.80 -13.29
N VAL A 391 -9.37 8.07 -12.33
CA VAL A 391 -8.90 8.64 -11.05
C VAL A 391 -7.78 9.66 -11.28
N LEU A 392 -6.84 9.40 -12.18
CA LEU A 392 -5.79 10.36 -12.51
C LEU A 392 -6.31 11.60 -13.24
N GLU A 393 -7.32 11.44 -14.10
CA GLU A 393 -7.98 12.56 -14.79
C GLU A 393 -8.74 13.46 -13.81
N SER A 394 -9.45 12.89 -12.82
CA SER A 394 -10.14 13.70 -11.81
C SER A 394 -9.17 14.52 -10.96
N LEU A 395 -8.00 13.96 -10.64
CA LEU A 395 -6.95 14.65 -9.86
C LEU A 395 -6.33 15.83 -10.62
N LYS A 396 -6.24 15.77 -11.95
CA LYS A 396 -5.71 16.88 -12.77
C LYS A 396 -6.64 18.09 -12.85
N HIS A 397 -7.90 17.94 -12.42
CA HIS A 397 -8.87 19.02 -12.33
C HIS A 397 -8.91 19.68 -10.94
N GLU A 398 -8.09 19.21 -9.99
CA GLU A 398 -7.94 19.78 -8.63
C GLU A 398 -6.78 20.77 -8.52
N ASP A 399 -5.78 20.68 -9.40
CA ASP A 399 -4.70 21.66 -9.60
C ASP A 399 -5.10 22.70 -10.66
#